data_AF-A0A7X9S8F1-F1
#
_entry.id   AF-A0A7X9S8F1-F1
#
_cell.length_a   1.000
_cell.length_b   1.000
_cell.length_c   1.000
_cell.angle_alpha   90.00
_cell.angle_beta   90.00
_cell.angle_gamma   90.00
#
_symmetry.space_group_name_H-M   'P 1'
#
loop_
_entity.id
_entity.type
_entity.pdbx_description
1 polymer ?
#
loop_
_entity_poly.entity_id
_entity_poly.type
_entity_poly.pdbx_seq_one_letter_code
_entity_poly.pdbx_strand_id
1 'polypeptide(L)'
;MRNMNKIYDLNIDMLRLCYEIKEPNNINIIKTKEVGEEIDFMYFYLRRIEGKHFKFVYEIRYNDMGKDKLFGELRLGINDDEEASNIHTNGYNKAWISISNRVLYTDEIYYLDFITNNLGVELHNITTLDLCLDMSTNIARLIRRLIRNPQITTILNGKRIVNRRQDRPEIKYISSGDMDKDKYLTVSIKQKKAIKDKSRGSTLIAYDKKAEIANSSDKKYIDDYYSNPSKLHRLEVHLNNEEIKGYIESIRHELSFYSLVNKDFLAKLFGFTLNSLIRFEKDNKPLDWVDLFTGAITTTPPRSTFQKASISKSTKSHLKA
;
A
#
# COMPACT_ATOMS: atom_id res chain seq x y z
N MET A 1 -6.87 -28.84 -16.99
CA MET A 1 -6.13 -27.56 -17.00
C MET A 1 -5.83 -27.17 -15.55
N ARG A 2 -4.58 -26.82 -15.18
CA ARG A 2 -4.33 -26.20 -13.87
C ARG A 2 -5.10 -24.88 -13.86
N ASN A 3 -5.99 -24.66 -12.89
CA ASN A 3 -6.58 -23.33 -12.70
C ASN A 3 -5.43 -22.35 -12.47
N MET A 4 -5.16 -21.50 -13.47
CA MET A 4 -4.21 -20.41 -13.30
C MET A 4 -4.73 -19.50 -12.21
N ASN A 5 -3.81 -19.00 -11.40
CA ASN A 5 -4.14 -18.02 -10.38
C ASN A 5 -4.68 -16.76 -11.06
N LYS A 6 -5.89 -16.35 -10.67
CA LYS A 6 -6.47 -15.08 -11.13
C LYS A 6 -5.78 -13.92 -10.41
N ILE A 7 -5.16 -13.04 -11.18
CA ILE A 7 -4.79 -11.67 -10.77
C ILE A 7 -6.01 -10.80 -11.07
N TYR A 8 -6.48 -10.02 -10.10
CA TYR A 8 -7.64 -9.17 -10.28
C TYR A 8 -7.23 -7.83 -10.87
N ASP A 9 -6.49 -7.01 -10.13
CA ASP A 9 -6.11 -5.66 -10.56
C ASP A 9 -4.97 -5.10 -9.67
N LEU A 10 -4.29 -4.08 -10.19
CA LEU A 10 -3.34 -3.22 -9.47
C LEU A 10 -4.01 -1.88 -9.17
N ASN A 11 -4.16 -1.52 -7.90
CA ASN A 11 -4.86 -0.31 -7.47
C ASN A 11 -4.07 0.51 -6.45
N ILE A 12 -4.43 1.78 -6.31
CA ILE A 12 -3.95 2.63 -5.23
C ILE A 12 -4.82 2.38 -4.00
N ASP A 13 -4.20 2.09 -2.85
CA ASP A 13 -4.90 1.88 -1.58
C ASP A 13 -4.72 3.05 -0.60
N MET A 14 -3.72 3.90 -0.80
CA MET A 14 -3.61 5.14 -0.04
C MET A 14 -2.96 6.19 -0.91
N LEU A 15 -3.52 7.39 -0.92
CA LEU A 15 -2.97 8.50 -1.69
C LEU A 15 -3.02 9.78 -0.87
N ARG A 16 -1.84 10.38 -0.66
CA ARG A 16 -1.72 11.75 -0.16
C ARG A 16 -0.75 12.54 -1.02
N LEU A 17 -1.28 13.61 -1.58
CA LEU A 17 -0.60 14.52 -2.48
C LEU A 17 -0.26 15.80 -1.73
N CYS A 18 0.83 16.43 -2.12
CA CYS A 18 1.27 17.71 -1.61
C CYS A 18 1.42 18.67 -2.78
N TYR A 19 0.92 19.87 -2.57
CA TYR A 19 0.71 20.89 -3.57
C TYR A 19 1.41 22.20 -3.17
N GLU A 20 1.66 23.02 -4.17
CA GLU A 20 2.00 24.42 -4.03
C GLU A 20 0.73 25.26 -4.15
N ILE A 21 0.52 26.20 -3.22
CA ILE A 21 -0.57 27.18 -3.34
C ILE A 21 -0.10 28.31 -4.25
N LYS A 22 -0.58 28.31 -5.50
CA LYS A 22 -0.25 29.33 -6.51
C LYS A 22 -1.18 30.53 -6.46
N GLU A 23 -2.47 30.27 -6.26
CA GLU A 23 -3.51 31.30 -6.17
C GLU A 23 -4.15 31.26 -4.78
N PRO A 24 -3.71 32.11 -3.83
CA PRO A 24 -4.06 31.96 -2.42
C PRO A 24 -5.46 32.47 -2.06
N ASN A 25 -6.20 33.09 -3.00
CA ASN A 25 -7.47 33.77 -2.70
C ASN A 25 -8.47 32.85 -2.01
N ASN A 26 -8.76 31.69 -2.61
CA ASN A 26 -9.70 30.73 -2.05
C ASN A 26 -9.16 30.10 -0.76
N ILE A 27 -7.86 29.80 -0.71
CA ILE A 27 -7.21 29.30 0.51
C ILE A 27 -7.31 30.29 1.68
N ASN A 28 -7.17 31.59 1.42
CA ASN A 28 -7.29 32.62 2.46
C ASN A 28 -8.73 32.75 2.95
N ILE A 29 -9.71 32.64 2.05
CA ILE A 29 -11.13 32.65 2.41
C ILE A 29 -11.46 31.45 3.30
N ILE A 30 -11.05 30.23 2.93
CA ILE A 30 -11.43 29.05 3.73
C ILE A 30 -10.79 29.06 5.12
N LYS A 31 -9.60 29.67 5.28
CA LYS A 31 -8.91 29.81 6.58
C LYS A 31 -9.67 30.67 7.59
N THR A 32 -10.65 31.47 7.18
CA THR A 32 -11.49 32.26 8.10
C THR A 32 -12.66 31.45 8.67
N LYS A 33 -12.84 30.21 8.22
CA LYS A 33 -13.95 29.34 8.62
C LYS A 33 -13.72 28.64 9.95
N GLU A 34 -14.75 28.65 10.78
CA GLU A 34 -14.80 27.95 12.04
C GLU A 34 -15.17 26.47 11.87
N VAL A 35 -14.87 25.64 12.87
CA VAL A 35 -15.19 24.21 12.84
C VAL A 35 -16.69 23.98 12.67
N GLY A 36 -17.04 23.12 11.71
CA GLY A 36 -18.42 22.84 11.32
C GLY A 36 -18.96 23.72 10.19
N GLU A 37 -18.29 24.83 9.85
CA GLU A 37 -18.72 25.66 8.74
C GLU A 37 -18.39 25.02 7.37
N GLU A 38 -19.26 25.32 6.41
CA GLU A 38 -19.14 24.85 5.03
C GLU A 38 -18.85 26.02 4.09
N ILE A 39 -18.14 25.73 2.99
CA ILE A 39 -17.94 26.68 1.90
C ILE A 39 -18.16 25.99 0.56
N ASP A 40 -19.00 26.59 -0.27
CA ASP A 40 -19.44 26.03 -1.53
C ASP A 40 -18.52 26.48 -2.68
N PHE A 41 -18.11 25.52 -3.52
CA PHE A 41 -17.37 25.71 -4.76
C PHE A 41 -18.18 25.15 -5.95
N MET A 42 -19.51 25.30 -5.91
CA MET A 42 -20.50 24.88 -6.91
C MET A 42 -20.66 23.35 -7.06
N TYR A 43 -19.59 22.63 -7.40
CA TYR A 43 -19.63 21.18 -7.64
C TYR A 43 -19.08 20.34 -6.50
N PHE A 44 -18.39 20.99 -5.57
CA PHE A 44 -17.94 20.43 -4.31
C PHE A 44 -18.02 21.52 -3.25
N TYR A 45 -17.92 21.12 -2.00
CA TYR A 45 -17.84 22.04 -0.88
C TYR A 45 -16.79 21.54 0.11
N LEU A 46 -16.26 22.46 0.90
CA LEU A 46 -15.37 22.14 1.99
C LEU A 46 -16.12 22.25 3.30
N ARG A 47 -16.04 21.23 4.15
CA ARG A 47 -16.54 21.28 5.52
C ARG A 47 -15.36 21.30 6.49
N ARG A 48 -15.27 22.34 7.30
CA ARG A 48 -14.21 22.49 8.29
C ARG A 48 -14.35 21.46 9.40
N ILE A 49 -13.27 20.75 9.71
CA ILE A 49 -13.21 19.79 10.83
C ILE A 49 -12.03 20.07 11.75
N GLU A 50 -12.00 19.41 12.90
CA GLU A 50 -10.86 19.48 13.82
C GLU A 50 -9.62 18.78 13.25
N GLY A 51 -8.46 19.41 13.41
CA GLY A 51 -7.18 18.87 13.02
C GLY A 51 -6.25 18.68 14.21
N LYS A 52 -5.62 17.51 14.33
CA LYS A 52 -4.62 17.25 15.38
C LYS A 52 -3.22 17.76 15.00
N HIS A 53 -2.81 17.48 13.76
CA HIS A 53 -1.45 17.74 13.27
C HIS A 53 -1.38 18.92 12.30
N PHE A 54 -2.53 19.47 11.94
CA PHE A 54 -2.66 20.58 11.01
C PHE A 54 -3.61 21.60 11.62
N LYS A 55 -3.25 22.87 11.51
CA LYS A 55 -4.04 24.03 11.94
C LYS A 55 -5.34 24.10 11.17
N PHE A 56 -5.35 23.69 9.90
CA PHE A 56 -6.53 23.72 9.07
C PHE A 56 -6.81 22.39 8.37
N VAL A 57 -7.97 21.80 8.63
CA VAL A 57 -8.42 20.53 8.00
C VAL A 57 -9.85 20.68 7.52
N TYR A 58 -10.10 20.27 6.28
CA TYR A 58 -11.42 20.27 5.68
C TYR A 58 -11.69 18.93 5.04
N GLU A 59 -12.90 18.42 5.19
CA GLU A 59 -13.43 17.41 4.29
C GLU A 59 -13.75 18.06 2.95
N ILE A 60 -13.34 17.42 1.87
CA ILE A 60 -13.75 17.74 0.51
C ILE A 60 -14.95 16.85 0.21
N ARG A 61 -16.12 17.46 0.03
CA ARG A 61 -17.38 16.75 -0.15
C ARG A 61 -18.07 17.19 -1.43
N TYR A 62 -18.89 16.33 -2.00
CA TYR A 62 -19.67 16.65 -3.19
C TYR A 62 -20.97 15.86 -3.18
N ASN A 63 -21.96 16.40 -3.88
CA ASN A 63 -23.25 15.74 -4.05
C ASN A 63 -23.28 15.03 -5.41
N ASP A 64 -23.56 13.73 -5.40
CA ASP A 64 -23.81 12.96 -6.60
C ASP A 64 -25.20 12.33 -6.52
N MET A 65 -26.12 12.83 -7.37
CA MET A 65 -27.52 12.39 -7.44
C MET A 65 -28.23 12.38 -6.08
N GLY A 66 -28.05 13.42 -5.27
CA GLY A 66 -28.66 13.56 -3.95
C GLY A 66 -27.89 12.85 -2.83
N LYS A 67 -26.78 12.17 -3.13
CA LYS A 67 -25.93 11.53 -2.11
C LYS A 67 -24.71 12.39 -1.83
N ASP A 68 -24.60 12.83 -0.59
CA ASP A 68 -23.39 13.48 -0.09
C ASP A 68 -22.26 12.45 0.09
N LYS A 69 -21.14 12.70 -0.59
CA LYS A 69 -19.98 11.80 -0.65
C LYS A 69 -18.72 12.52 -0.20
N LEU A 70 -17.88 11.81 0.55
CA LEU A 70 -16.55 12.27 0.92
C LEU A 70 -15.55 11.95 -0.20
N PHE A 71 -14.97 12.97 -0.81
CA PHE A 71 -13.88 12.83 -1.76
C PHE A 71 -12.55 12.57 -1.06
N GLY A 72 -12.28 13.34 0.00
CA GLY A 72 -11.00 13.33 0.69
C GLY A 72 -10.89 14.45 1.71
N GLU A 73 -9.66 14.79 2.09
CA GLU A 73 -9.38 15.86 3.05
C GLU A 73 -8.33 16.82 2.51
N LEU A 74 -8.60 18.12 2.60
CA LEU A 74 -7.63 19.19 2.43
C LEU A 74 -7.01 19.52 3.80
N ARG A 75 -5.68 19.59 3.88
CA ARG A 75 -4.93 19.92 5.09
C ARG A 75 -3.95 21.05 4.80
N LEU A 76 -3.88 22.04 5.69
CA LEU A 76 -3.01 23.21 5.57
C LEU A 76 -2.40 23.54 6.93
N GLY A 77 -1.18 24.08 6.92
CA GLY A 77 -0.53 24.59 8.13
C GLY A 77 -0.21 23.48 9.13
N ILE A 78 0.87 22.73 8.94
CA ILE A 78 1.42 21.82 9.95
C ILE A 78 1.51 22.55 11.29
N ASN A 79 1.09 21.87 12.35
CA ASN A 79 1.04 22.38 13.70
C ASN A 79 2.30 21.97 14.48
N ASP A 80 3.45 22.52 14.10
CA ASP A 80 4.77 22.23 14.69
C ASP A 80 5.56 23.49 15.09
N ASP A 81 4.90 24.66 15.11
CA ASP A 81 5.50 25.98 15.39
C ASP A 81 6.66 26.39 14.45
N GLU A 82 6.88 25.65 13.35
CA GLU A 82 7.93 25.92 12.37
C GLU A 82 7.32 26.38 11.04
N GLU A 83 7.36 27.69 10.76
CA GLU A 83 6.83 28.24 9.50
C GLU A 83 7.50 27.60 8.27
N ALA A 84 8.79 27.28 8.36
CA ALA A 84 9.55 26.61 7.32
C ALA A 84 8.98 25.22 6.93
N SER A 85 8.33 24.51 7.87
CA SER A 85 7.66 23.23 7.59
C SER A 85 6.52 23.40 6.59
N ASN A 86 5.91 24.58 6.52
CA ASN A 86 4.77 24.92 5.67
C ASN A 86 5.13 25.53 4.32
N ILE A 87 6.41 25.75 4.06
CA ILE A 87 6.90 26.40 2.84
C ILE A 87 7.77 25.44 2.03
N HIS A 88 7.57 25.39 0.73
CA HIS A 88 8.43 24.66 -0.21
C HIS A 88 9.73 25.41 -0.44
N THR A 89 10.76 24.74 -0.95
CA THR A 89 12.08 25.37 -1.21
C THR A 89 12.01 26.53 -2.21
N ASN A 90 10.97 26.58 -3.04
CA ASN A 90 10.71 27.67 -3.98
C ASN A 90 9.83 28.82 -3.40
N GLY A 91 9.53 28.78 -2.10
CA GLY A 91 8.81 29.84 -1.40
C GLY A 91 7.28 29.71 -1.38
N TYR A 92 6.69 28.77 -2.12
CA TYR A 92 5.24 28.57 -2.10
C TYR A 92 4.78 27.83 -0.83
N ASN A 93 3.60 28.19 -0.33
CA ASN A 93 2.98 27.49 0.79
C ASN A 93 2.51 26.09 0.38
N LYS A 94 2.57 25.15 1.33
CA LYS A 94 2.14 23.76 1.17
C LYS A 94 0.65 23.58 1.43
N ALA A 95 0.04 22.73 0.62
CA ALA A 95 -1.25 22.13 0.89
C ALA A 95 -1.17 20.62 0.71
N TRP A 96 -1.93 19.85 1.48
CA TRP A 96 -2.02 18.40 1.31
C TRP A 96 -3.45 17.99 1.01
N ILE A 97 -3.62 17.10 0.04
CA ILE A 97 -4.90 16.44 -0.21
C ILE A 97 -4.72 14.95 -0.01
N SER A 98 -5.46 14.39 0.94
CA SER A 98 -5.61 12.95 1.15
C SER A 98 -6.88 12.48 0.47
N ILE A 99 -6.80 11.44 -0.36
CA ILE A 99 -7.95 10.90 -1.08
C ILE A 99 -8.60 9.80 -0.25
N SER A 100 -9.93 9.82 -0.15
CA SER A 100 -10.70 8.75 0.48
C SER A 100 -10.48 7.43 -0.27
N ASN A 101 -10.22 6.33 0.44
CA ASN A 101 -9.89 5.05 -0.20
C ASN A 101 -10.98 4.59 -1.18
N ARG A 102 -12.26 4.85 -0.87
CA ARG A 102 -13.38 4.51 -1.76
C ARG A 102 -13.29 5.17 -3.15
N VAL A 103 -12.86 6.43 -3.20
CA VAL A 103 -12.72 7.18 -4.46
C VAL A 103 -11.69 6.51 -5.38
N LEU A 104 -10.65 5.88 -4.82
CA LEU A 104 -9.59 5.21 -5.58
C LEU A 104 -10.05 3.93 -6.31
N TYR A 105 -11.27 3.45 -6.05
CA TYR A 105 -11.89 2.31 -6.73
C TYR A 105 -13.01 2.75 -7.69
N THR A 106 -13.03 4.03 -8.07
CA THR A 106 -14.05 4.62 -8.94
C THR A 106 -13.45 5.67 -9.87
N ASP A 107 -14.19 6.08 -10.89
CA ASP A 107 -13.81 7.19 -11.78
C ASP A 107 -13.92 8.57 -11.09
N GLU A 108 -14.39 8.63 -9.83
CA GLU A 108 -14.51 9.89 -9.08
C GLU A 108 -13.13 10.55 -8.87
N ILE A 109 -12.02 9.81 -8.94
CA ILE A 109 -10.66 10.35 -8.86
C ILE A 109 -10.38 11.45 -9.89
N TYR A 110 -11.07 11.44 -11.04
CA TYR A 110 -10.95 12.46 -12.08
C TYR A 110 -11.45 13.85 -11.63
N TYR A 111 -12.21 13.95 -10.54
CA TYR A 111 -12.59 15.24 -9.96
C TYR A 111 -11.44 15.96 -9.28
N LEU A 112 -10.32 15.28 -9.02
CA LEU A 112 -9.17 15.88 -8.35
C LEU A 112 -8.66 17.13 -9.09
N ASP A 113 -8.52 17.06 -10.42
CA ASP A 113 -8.02 18.17 -11.23
C ASP A 113 -8.92 19.41 -11.12
N PHE A 114 -10.24 19.19 -11.19
CA PHE A 114 -11.22 20.26 -10.99
C PHE A 114 -11.11 20.88 -9.59
N ILE A 115 -11.00 20.05 -8.54
CA ILE A 115 -10.87 20.50 -7.16
C ILE A 115 -9.58 21.32 -6.98
N THR A 116 -8.44 20.84 -7.49
CA THR A 116 -7.15 21.53 -7.34
C THR A 116 -7.11 22.86 -8.08
N ASN A 117 -7.72 22.92 -9.27
CA ASN A 117 -7.85 24.16 -10.04
C ASN A 117 -8.69 25.20 -9.30
N ASN A 118 -9.83 24.81 -8.72
CA ASN A 118 -10.67 25.73 -7.93
C ASN A 118 -9.99 26.18 -6.63
N LEU A 119 -9.14 25.35 -6.03
CA LEU A 119 -8.39 25.73 -4.83
C LEU A 119 -7.14 26.56 -5.15
N GLY A 120 -6.76 26.71 -6.41
CA GLY A 120 -5.57 27.47 -6.81
C GLY A 120 -4.26 26.77 -6.43
N VAL A 121 -4.23 25.42 -6.48
CA VAL A 121 -3.08 24.62 -6.05
C VAL A 121 -2.53 23.75 -7.17
N GLU A 122 -1.20 23.63 -7.27
CA GLU A 122 -0.50 22.83 -8.27
C GLU A 122 0.25 21.66 -7.64
N LEU A 123 0.21 20.48 -8.29
CA LEU A 123 0.81 19.26 -7.74
C LEU A 123 2.33 19.39 -7.67
N HIS A 124 2.90 19.25 -6.48
CA HIS A 124 4.34 19.25 -6.28
C HIS A 124 4.89 17.82 -6.13
N ASN A 125 4.31 17.01 -5.25
CA ASN A 125 4.81 15.65 -4.98
C ASN A 125 3.78 14.73 -4.35
N ILE A 126 4.03 13.43 -4.45
CA ILE A 126 3.29 12.40 -3.73
C ILE A 126 4.00 12.18 -2.38
N THR A 127 3.29 12.41 -1.27
CA THR A 127 3.88 12.25 0.08
C THR A 127 3.65 10.88 0.66
N THR A 128 2.59 10.20 0.23
CA THR A 128 2.26 8.84 0.64
C THR A 128 1.51 8.15 -0.47
N LEU A 129 1.97 6.95 -0.83
CA LEU A 129 1.35 6.10 -1.83
C LEU A 129 1.41 4.65 -1.35
N ASP A 130 0.27 4.01 -1.21
CA ASP A 130 0.20 2.56 -1.03
C ASP A 130 -0.36 1.97 -2.32
N LEU A 131 0.39 1.10 -2.97
CA LEU A 131 -0.02 0.37 -4.17
C LEU A 131 -0.32 -1.08 -3.80
N CYS A 132 -1.40 -1.63 -4.32
CA CYS A 132 -1.82 -3.00 -4.01
C CYS A 132 -2.12 -3.81 -5.26
N LEU A 133 -1.71 -5.07 -5.24
CA LEU A 133 -2.06 -6.08 -6.24
C LEU A 133 -2.94 -7.13 -5.59
N ASP A 134 -4.18 -7.23 -6.08
CA ASP A 134 -5.17 -8.19 -5.58
C ASP A 134 -5.20 -9.44 -6.44
N MET A 135 -5.30 -10.60 -5.78
CA MET A 135 -5.26 -11.90 -6.44
C MET A 135 -6.03 -12.98 -5.67
N SER A 136 -6.36 -14.06 -6.37
CA SER A 136 -6.98 -15.25 -5.77
C SER A 136 -5.99 -16.11 -4.97
N THR A 137 -4.69 -15.97 -5.23
CA THR A 137 -3.60 -16.73 -4.62
C THR A 137 -3.30 -16.26 -3.20
N ASN A 138 -3.05 -17.18 -2.27
CA ASN A 138 -2.53 -16.82 -0.96
C ASN A 138 -1.05 -16.39 -1.03
N ILE A 139 -0.85 -15.11 -1.33
CA ILE A 139 0.46 -14.51 -1.55
C ILE A 139 1.33 -14.48 -0.29
N ALA A 140 0.73 -14.30 0.89
CA ALA A 140 1.43 -14.38 2.18
C ALA A 140 2.10 -15.75 2.37
N ARG A 141 1.36 -16.84 2.12
CA ARG A 141 1.90 -18.22 2.21
C ARG A 141 2.96 -18.48 1.14
N LEU A 142 2.79 -17.94 -0.07
CA LEU A 142 3.80 -18.04 -1.14
C LEU A 142 5.11 -17.39 -0.71
N ILE A 143 5.10 -16.12 -0.29
CA ILE A 143 6.29 -15.39 0.14
C ILE A 143 6.98 -16.11 1.30
N ARG A 144 6.23 -16.54 2.33
CA ARG A 144 6.79 -17.31 3.45
C ARG A 144 7.46 -18.60 2.97
N ARG A 145 6.85 -19.32 2.01
CA ARG A 145 7.43 -20.54 1.45
C ARG A 145 8.74 -20.25 0.71
N LEU A 146 8.80 -19.18 -0.08
CA LEU A 146 10.02 -18.77 -0.77
C LEU A 146 11.14 -18.43 0.21
N ILE A 147 10.85 -17.59 1.20
CA ILE A 147 11.82 -17.21 2.24
C ILE A 147 12.35 -18.43 2.98
N ARG A 148 11.48 -19.39 3.34
CA ARG A 148 11.88 -20.59 4.10
C ARG A 148 12.55 -21.67 3.25
N ASN A 149 12.47 -21.61 1.93
CA ASN A 149 13.08 -22.62 1.05
C ASN A 149 14.61 -22.43 1.00
N PRO A 150 15.43 -23.43 1.42
CA PRO A 150 16.89 -23.34 1.38
C PRO A 150 17.47 -23.34 -0.04
N GLN A 151 16.72 -23.82 -1.03
CA GLN A 151 17.12 -23.83 -2.45
C GLN A 151 16.85 -22.48 -3.14
N ILE A 152 16.22 -21.53 -2.44
CA ILE A 152 15.91 -20.21 -2.96
C ILE A 152 16.78 -19.21 -2.20
N THR A 153 17.55 -18.45 -2.96
CA THR A 153 18.28 -17.31 -2.40
C THR A 153 17.33 -16.14 -2.27
N THR A 154 17.23 -15.60 -1.06
CA THR A 154 16.47 -14.36 -0.81
C THR A 154 17.42 -13.18 -0.86
N ILE A 155 17.03 -12.14 -1.59
CA ILE A 155 17.66 -10.82 -1.53
C ILE A 155 16.68 -9.90 -0.82
N LEU A 156 17.08 -9.39 0.33
CA LEU A 156 16.24 -8.58 1.23
C LEU A 156 16.86 -7.18 1.36
N ASN A 157 16.09 -6.13 1.08
CA ASN A 157 16.57 -4.75 1.07
C ASN A 157 17.89 -4.59 0.27
N GLY A 158 17.93 -5.20 -0.91
CA GLY A 158 19.10 -5.22 -1.80
C GLY A 158 20.26 -6.13 -1.39
N LYS A 159 20.20 -6.81 -0.22
CA LYS A 159 21.30 -7.65 0.29
C LYS A 159 20.99 -9.14 0.18
N ARG A 160 21.90 -9.89 -0.46
CA ARG A 160 21.81 -11.36 -0.55
C ARG A 160 21.93 -11.98 0.84
N ILE A 161 20.97 -12.81 1.22
CA ILE A 161 20.97 -13.50 2.50
C ILE A 161 21.81 -14.78 2.40
N VAL A 162 22.94 -14.79 3.10
CA VAL A 162 23.84 -15.95 3.21
C VAL A 162 23.54 -16.74 4.49
N ASN A 163 23.63 -16.08 5.65
CA ASN A 163 23.28 -16.70 6.92
C ASN A 163 21.76 -16.66 7.14
N ARG A 164 21.11 -17.81 6.91
CA ARG A 164 19.65 -18.02 7.08
C ARG A 164 19.21 -18.19 8.54
N ARG A 165 20.14 -18.42 9.47
CA ARG A 165 19.85 -18.59 10.91
C ARG A 165 19.92 -17.26 11.68
N GLN A 166 20.50 -16.22 11.08
CA GLN A 166 20.55 -14.90 11.70
C GLN A 166 19.15 -14.28 11.76
N ASP A 167 18.84 -13.64 12.89
CA ASP A 167 17.61 -12.87 13.06
C ASP A 167 17.49 -11.74 12.04
N ARG A 168 16.27 -11.57 11.52
CA ARG A 168 15.91 -10.56 10.51
C ARG A 168 14.71 -9.76 10.99
N PRO A 169 14.91 -8.70 11.80
CA PRO A 169 13.81 -7.88 12.30
C PRO A 169 13.01 -7.18 11.19
N GLU A 170 13.56 -7.11 9.97
CA GLU A 170 12.90 -6.63 8.76
C GLU A 170 11.69 -7.48 8.34
N ILE A 171 11.65 -8.78 8.70
CA ILE A 171 10.60 -9.72 8.29
C ILE A 171 9.77 -10.10 9.51
N LYS A 172 8.46 -9.84 9.46
CA LYS A 172 7.49 -10.25 10.47
C LYS A 172 6.45 -11.18 9.88
N TYR A 173 6.19 -12.27 10.61
CA TYR A 173 5.07 -13.18 10.35
C TYR A 173 4.04 -12.97 11.45
N ILE A 174 2.83 -12.60 11.07
CA ILE A 174 1.72 -12.36 11.99
C ILE A 174 0.66 -13.41 11.70
N SER A 175 0.37 -14.26 12.68
CA SER A 175 -0.77 -15.17 12.64
C SER A 175 -1.95 -14.53 13.37
N SER A 176 -3.14 -14.71 12.84
CA SER A 176 -4.39 -14.39 13.54
C SER A 176 -5.44 -15.48 13.27
N GLY A 177 -6.43 -15.59 14.14
CA GLY A 177 -7.37 -16.71 14.11
C GLY A 177 -8.47 -16.59 15.14
N ASP A 178 -9.08 -17.71 15.46
CA ASP A 178 -9.96 -17.83 16.62
C ASP A 178 -9.21 -18.49 17.78
N MET A 179 -9.92 -18.78 18.87
CA MET A 179 -9.34 -19.43 20.05
C MET A 179 -8.90 -20.88 19.81
N ASP A 180 -9.31 -21.49 18.69
CA ASP A 180 -9.02 -22.88 18.37
C ASP A 180 -7.83 -23.02 17.42
N LYS A 181 -7.62 -22.06 16.51
CA LYS A 181 -6.56 -22.13 15.50
C LYS A 181 -6.18 -20.78 14.89
N ASP A 182 -4.90 -20.68 14.54
CA ASP A 182 -4.40 -19.71 13.57
C ASP A 182 -5.04 -19.96 12.20
N LYS A 183 -5.74 -18.96 11.66
CA LYS A 183 -6.42 -19.02 10.35
C LYS A 183 -5.66 -18.26 9.28
N TYR A 184 -5.28 -17.02 9.60
CA TYR A 184 -4.78 -16.03 8.66
C TYR A 184 -3.30 -15.80 8.89
N LEU A 185 -2.58 -15.59 7.79
CA LEU A 185 -1.17 -15.25 7.81
C LEU A 185 -1.01 -13.90 7.12
N THR A 186 -0.37 -12.97 7.82
CA THR A 186 0.18 -11.75 7.25
C THR A 186 1.70 -11.83 7.25
N VAL A 187 2.31 -11.52 6.11
CA VAL A 187 3.76 -11.34 5.98
C VAL A 187 4.02 -9.86 5.80
N SER A 188 4.80 -9.27 6.70
CA SER A 188 5.26 -7.87 6.59
C SER A 188 6.77 -7.84 6.43
N ILE A 189 7.23 -7.07 5.45
CA ILE A 189 8.65 -6.85 5.16
C ILE A 189 8.90 -5.35 5.15
N LYS A 190 9.93 -4.90 5.85
CA LYS A 190 10.23 -3.47 5.98
C LYS A 190 11.66 -3.16 5.61
N GLN A 191 11.88 -1.99 5.03
CA GLN A 191 13.21 -1.37 5.07
C GLN A 191 13.59 -1.04 6.51
N LYS A 192 14.89 -0.98 6.80
CA LYS A 192 15.40 -0.70 8.15
C LYS A 192 14.86 0.61 8.73
N LYS A 193 14.84 1.69 7.93
CA LYS A 193 14.29 2.99 8.34
C LYS A 193 12.78 2.89 8.70
N ALA A 194 12.05 2.02 7.99
CA ALA A 194 10.61 1.81 8.16
C ALA A 194 10.22 0.92 9.37
N ILE A 195 11.19 0.27 10.02
CA ILE A 195 10.91 -0.60 11.19
C ILE A 195 10.34 0.23 12.34
N LYS A 196 10.96 1.37 12.64
CA LYS A 196 10.56 2.29 13.73
C LYS A 196 9.52 3.31 13.27
N ASP A 197 9.62 3.77 12.02
CA ASP A 197 8.76 4.82 11.48
C ASP A 197 8.42 4.50 10.01
N LYS A 198 7.17 4.08 9.75
CA LYS A 198 6.70 3.68 8.40
C LYS A 198 6.91 4.81 7.38
N SER A 199 6.87 6.07 7.79
CA SER A 199 7.03 7.21 6.85
C SER A 199 8.45 7.35 6.29
N ARG A 200 9.45 6.72 6.92
CA ARG A 200 10.88 6.88 6.57
C ARG A 200 11.43 5.81 5.64
N GLY A 201 10.61 4.88 5.16
CA GLY A 201 11.01 3.94 4.12
C GLY A 201 9.88 3.04 3.69
N SER A 202 10.09 2.26 2.64
CA SER A 202 9.03 1.40 2.13
C SER A 202 8.80 0.15 2.95
N THR A 203 7.57 -0.35 2.81
CA THR A 203 7.13 -1.60 3.42
C THR A 203 6.31 -2.43 2.45
N LEU A 204 6.35 -3.74 2.60
CA LEU A 204 5.49 -4.70 1.92
C LEU A 204 4.63 -5.41 2.95
N ILE A 205 3.35 -5.59 2.63
CA ILE A 205 2.42 -6.39 3.43
C ILE A 205 1.65 -7.33 2.50
N ALA A 206 1.62 -8.62 2.84
CA ALA A 206 0.89 -9.65 2.11
C ALA A 206 -0.09 -10.33 3.07
N TYR A 207 -1.39 -10.37 2.74
CA TYR A 207 -2.43 -10.82 3.67
C TYR A 207 -3.72 -11.29 2.97
N ASP A 208 -4.65 -11.83 3.78
CA ASP A 208 -5.99 -12.24 3.36
C ASP A 208 -6.93 -11.02 3.40
N LYS A 209 -7.17 -10.42 2.23
CA LYS A 209 -8.00 -9.21 2.10
C LYS A 209 -9.47 -9.52 2.30
N LYS A 210 -9.92 -10.72 1.92
CA LYS A 210 -11.29 -11.17 2.13
C LYS A 210 -11.62 -11.25 3.62
N ALA A 211 -10.68 -11.77 4.41
CA ALA A 211 -10.81 -11.81 5.87
C ALA A 211 -10.78 -10.40 6.48
N GLU A 212 -9.97 -9.47 5.97
CA GLU A 212 -9.98 -8.09 6.44
C GLU A 212 -11.35 -7.42 6.21
N ILE A 213 -11.89 -7.52 4.99
CA ILE A 213 -13.19 -6.94 4.64
C ILE A 213 -14.31 -7.54 5.50
N ALA A 214 -14.29 -8.85 5.73
CA ALA A 214 -15.28 -9.51 6.59
C ALA A 214 -15.24 -9.01 8.04
N ASN A 215 -14.09 -8.53 8.51
CA ASN A 215 -13.90 -7.98 9.86
C ASN A 215 -13.98 -6.45 9.91
N SER A 216 -14.26 -5.76 8.80
CA SER A 216 -14.34 -4.29 8.71
C SER A 216 -15.49 -3.88 7.79
N SER A 217 -16.61 -3.46 8.39
CA SER A 217 -17.87 -3.20 7.69
C SER A 217 -17.81 -2.07 6.66
N ASP A 218 -16.86 -1.14 6.81
CA ASP A 218 -16.65 0.01 5.95
C ASP A 218 -15.95 -0.32 4.63
N LYS A 219 -15.35 -1.52 4.48
CA LYS A 219 -14.53 -1.89 3.30
C LYS A 219 -15.25 -2.71 2.23
N LYS A 220 -16.56 -2.90 2.35
CA LYS A 220 -17.36 -3.75 1.43
C LYS A 220 -17.23 -3.34 -0.05
N TYR A 221 -17.03 -2.05 -0.33
CA TYR A 221 -16.87 -1.53 -1.69
C TYR A 221 -15.72 -2.19 -2.48
N ILE A 222 -14.65 -2.67 -1.80
CA ILE A 222 -13.55 -3.39 -2.46
C ILE A 222 -14.02 -4.75 -2.97
N ASP A 223 -14.84 -5.45 -2.20
CA ASP A 223 -15.44 -6.72 -2.63
C ASP A 223 -16.39 -6.52 -3.80
N ASP A 224 -17.23 -5.48 -3.72
CA ASP A 224 -18.20 -5.13 -4.76
C ASP A 224 -17.48 -4.76 -6.09
N TYR A 225 -16.37 -4.02 -6.01
CA TYR A 225 -15.51 -3.69 -7.17
C TYR A 225 -15.05 -4.94 -7.93
N TYR A 226 -14.73 -6.02 -7.21
CA TYR A 226 -14.31 -7.30 -7.81
C TYR A 226 -15.46 -8.29 -8.07
N SER A 227 -16.71 -7.84 -7.99
CA SER A 227 -17.90 -8.70 -8.12
C SER A 227 -17.95 -9.84 -7.08
N ASN A 228 -17.59 -9.53 -5.83
CA ASN A 228 -17.63 -10.42 -4.68
C ASN A 228 -16.91 -11.77 -4.88
N PRO A 229 -15.58 -11.76 -5.08
CA PRO A 229 -14.83 -12.99 -5.33
C PRO A 229 -14.82 -13.92 -4.11
N SER A 230 -14.78 -15.23 -4.34
CA SER A 230 -14.68 -16.23 -3.26
C SER A 230 -13.33 -16.21 -2.52
N LYS A 231 -12.29 -15.68 -3.17
CA LYS A 231 -10.93 -15.55 -2.62
C LYS A 231 -10.34 -14.22 -3.05
N LEU A 232 -9.85 -13.44 -2.09
CA LEU A 232 -9.19 -12.17 -2.31
C LEU A 232 -8.03 -12.04 -1.32
N HIS A 233 -6.80 -12.02 -1.85
CA HIS A 233 -5.59 -11.76 -1.10
C HIS A 233 -4.88 -10.57 -1.72
N ARG A 234 -4.16 -9.83 -0.89
CA ARG A 234 -3.51 -8.60 -1.30
C ARG A 234 -2.02 -8.66 -1.05
N LEU A 235 -1.27 -8.13 -2.02
CA LEU A 235 0.12 -7.72 -1.85
C LEU A 235 0.19 -6.20 -1.97
N GLU A 236 0.53 -5.54 -0.89
CA GLU A 236 0.56 -4.09 -0.77
C GLU A 236 2.00 -3.62 -0.54
N VAL A 237 2.39 -2.55 -1.22
CA VAL A 237 3.64 -1.84 -0.99
C VAL A 237 3.31 -0.39 -0.61
N HIS A 238 3.86 0.06 0.51
CA HIS A 238 3.88 1.46 0.91
C HIS A 238 5.14 2.10 0.36
N LEU A 239 4.99 3.26 -0.25
CA LEU A 239 6.07 4.11 -0.73
C LEU A 239 6.06 5.43 0.03
N ASN A 240 7.25 5.85 0.44
CA ASN A 240 7.46 7.19 0.98
C ASN A 240 7.86 8.19 -0.13
N ASN A 241 7.85 9.48 0.21
CA ASN A 241 8.21 10.56 -0.70
C ASN A 241 9.62 10.40 -1.31
N GLU A 242 10.62 9.96 -0.53
CA GLU A 242 12.01 9.80 -0.99
C GLU A 242 12.11 8.77 -2.12
N GLU A 243 11.44 7.63 -1.98
CA GLU A 243 11.44 6.57 -3.00
C GLU A 243 10.67 6.95 -4.26
N ILE A 244 9.53 7.63 -4.11
CA ILE A 244 8.75 8.09 -5.25
C ILE A 244 9.54 9.11 -6.06
N LYS A 245 10.16 10.10 -5.39
CA LYS A 245 11.03 11.08 -6.04
C LYS A 245 12.20 10.41 -6.75
N GLY A 246 12.92 9.52 -6.05
CA GLY A 246 14.04 8.80 -6.64
C GLY A 246 13.65 7.97 -7.87
N TYR A 247 12.47 7.34 -7.86
CA TYR A 247 11.94 6.63 -9.03
C TYR A 247 11.66 7.59 -10.19
N ILE A 248 10.88 8.65 -9.95
CA ILE A 248 10.49 9.64 -10.96
C ILE A 248 11.72 10.27 -11.62
N GLU A 249 12.71 10.66 -10.81
CA GLU A 249 14.00 11.20 -11.28
C GLU A 249 14.76 10.19 -12.14
N SER A 250 14.80 8.92 -11.73
CA SER A 250 15.53 7.87 -12.45
C SER A 250 14.99 7.60 -13.85
N ILE A 251 13.70 7.83 -14.08
CA ILE A 251 13.05 7.68 -15.39
C ILE A 251 12.82 9.02 -16.10
N ARG A 252 13.29 10.14 -15.53
CA ARG A 252 13.09 11.51 -16.04
C ARG A 252 11.62 11.82 -16.37
N HIS A 253 10.72 11.37 -15.51
CA HIS A 253 9.28 11.54 -15.68
C HIS A 253 8.82 12.84 -15.03
N GLU A 254 7.90 13.55 -15.67
CA GLU A 254 7.25 14.71 -15.07
C GLU A 254 5.99 14.26 -14.31
N LEU A 255 5.95 14.52 -13.01
CA LEU A 255 4.81 14.14 -12.19
C LEU A 255 3.60 15.01 -12.55
N SER A 256 2.49 14.37 -12.90
CA SER A 256 1.19 15.01 -13.10
C SER A 256 0.07 14.14 -12.55
N PHE A 257 -1.16 14.65 -12.56
CA PHE A 257 -2.36 13.85 -12.28
C PHE A 257 -2.41 12.58 -13.14
N TYR A 258 -2.03 12.66 -14.41
CA TYR A 258 -2.04 11.52 -15.33
C TYR A 258 -1.13 10.38 -14.89
N SER A 259 -0.07 10.65 -14.12
CA SER A 259 0.76 9.60 -13.51
C SER A 259 -0.04 8.72 -12.54
N LEU A 260 -1.04 9.27 -11.85
CA LEU A 260 -1.83 8.59 -10.82
C LEU A 260 -2.89 7.66 -11.42
N VAL A 261 -3.29 7.87 -12.67
CA VAL A 261 -4.28 7.05 -13.39
C VAL A 261 -3.64 6.18 -14.48
N ASN A 262 -2.33 6.33 -14.72
CA ASN A 262 -1.59 5.53 -15.68
C ASN A 262 -1.18 4.17 -15.06
N LYS A 263 -1.90 3.10 -15.42
CA LYS A 263 -1.66 1.74 -14.91
C LYS A 263 -0.24 1.22 -15.23
N ASP A 264 0.37 1.59 -16.36
CA ASP A 264 1.74 1.17 -16.69
C ASP A 264 2.78 1.83 -15.78
N PHE A 265 2.60 3.14 -15.51
CA PHE A 265 3.44 3.86 -14.55
C PHE A 265 3.33 3.23 -13.15
N LEU A 266 2.11 3.00 -12.68
CA LEU A 266 1.86 2.39 -11.36
C LEU A 266 2.42 0.96 -11.28
N ALA A 267 2.30 0.16 -12.34
CA ALA A 267 2.82 -1.20 -12.38
C ALA A 267 4.35 -1.25 -12.32
N LYS A 268 5.02 -0.36 -13.06
CA LYS A 268 6.49 -0.23 -13.02
C LYS A 268 6.96 0.26 -11.65
N LEU A 269 6.29 1.24 -11.05
CA LEU A 269 6.58 1.73 -9.71
C LEU A 269 6.38 0.63 -8.65
N PHE A 270 5.27 -0.12 -8.72
CA PHE A 270 4.99 -1.25 -7.86
C PHE A 270 6.10 -2.31 -7.95
N GLY A 271 6.48 -2.71 -9.16
CA GLY A 271 7.54 -3.69 -9.39
C GLY A 271 8.91 -3.20 -8.91
N PHE A 272 9.23 -1.92 -9.11
CA PHE A 272 10.46 -1.30 -8.63
C PHE A 272 10.56 -1.36 -7.10
N THR A 273 9.51 -0.94 -6.39
CA THR A 273 9.47 -0.97 -4.92
C THR A 273 9.46 -2.39 -4.37
N LEU A 274 8.67 -3.29 -4.98
CA LEU A 274 8.62 -4.69 -4.58
C LEU A 274 10.02 -5.34 -4.63
N ASN A 275 10.74 -5.14 -5.74
CA ASN A 275 12.08 -5.70 -5.95
C ASN A 275 13.18 -5.05 -5.09
N SER A 276 12.98 -3.82 -4.61
CA SER A 276 13.88 -3.16 -3.67
C SER A 276 13.75 -3.77 -2.27
N LEU A 277 12.53 -4.13 -1.86
CA LEU A 277 12.22 -4.74 -0.57
C LEU A 277 12.62 -6.20 -0.50
N ILE A 278 12.16 -7.02 -1.45
CA ILE A 278 12.47 -8.45 -1.49
C ILE A 278 12.40 -8.99 -2.91
N ARG A 279 13.37 -9.83 -3.27
CA ARG A 279 13.32 -10.65 -4.48
C ARG A 279 13.97 -12.00 -4.25
N PHE A 280 13.73 -12.92 -5.16
CA PHE A 280 14.15 -14.30 -5.02
C PHE A 280 14.95 -14.74 -6.25
N GLU A 281 15.91 -15.61 -6.01
CA GLU A 281 16.69 -16.26 -7.06
C GLU A 281 16.73 -17.77 -6.83
N LYS A 282 16.73 -18.52 -7.92
CA LYS A 282 16.98 -19.96 -7.92
C LYS A 282 18.06 -20.24 -8.95
N ASP A 283 19.11 -20.97 -8.56
CA ASP A 283 20.23 -21.30 -9.45
C ASP A 283 20.85 -20.04 -10.10
N ASN A 284 20.99 -18.96 -9.30
CA ASN A 284 21.45 -17.62 -9.71
C ASN A 284 20.59 -16.93 -10.79
N LYS A 285 19.39 -17.43 -11.07
CA LYS A 285 18.42 -16.80 -11.96
C LYS A 285 17.33 -16.10 -11.13
N PRO A 286 17.00 -14.83 -11.43
CA PRO A 286 15.87 -14.15 -10.81
C PRO A 286 14.57 -14.94 -11.02
N LEU A 287 13.76 -15.03 -9.97
CA LEU A 287 12.38 -15.49 -10.07
C LEU A 287 11.50 -14.26 -10.35
N ASP A 288 10.85 -14.26 -11.51
CA ASP A 288 9.97 -13.18 -11.90
C ASP A 288 8.67 -13.17 -11.06
N TRP A 289 8.20 -11.98 -10.69
CA TRP A 289 7.01 -11.84 -9.86
C TRP A 289 5.73 -12.22 -10.58
N VAL A 290 5.60 -11.92 -11.87
CA VAL A 290 4.44 -12.31 -12.69
C VAL A 290 4.35 -13.84 -12.73
N ASP A 291 5.48 -14.51 -12.94
CA ASP A 291 5.54 -15.98 -12.90
C ASP A 291 5.18 -16.56 -11.54
N LEU A 292 5.62 -15.92 -10.45
CA LEU A 292 5.29 -16.31 -9.08
C LEU A 292 3.79 -16.12 -8.79
N PHE A 293 3.18 -15.02 -9.24
CA PHE A 293 1.77 -14.72 -9.04
C PHE A 293 0.86 -15.66 -9.82
N THR A 294 1.17 -15.89 -11.10
CA THR A 294 0.41 -16.76 -12.00
C THR A 294 0.59 -18.25 -11.68
N GLY A 295 1.67 -18.59 -10.95
CA GLY A 295 2.03 -19.97 -10.63
C GLY A 295 2.73 -20.70 -11.78
N ALA A 296 3.27 -19.95 -12.75
CA ALA A 296 4.05 -20.50 -13.87
C ALA A 296 5.32 -21.22 -13.37
N ILE A 297 5.94 -20.72 -12.29
CA ILE A 297 7.08 -21.37 -11.66
C ILE A 297 6.65 -22.14 -10.42
N THR A 298 6.91 -23.46 -10.41
CA THR A 298 6.76 -24.27 -9.20
C THR A 298 7.97 -24.10 -8.30
N THR A 299 7.76 -23.44 -7.16
CA THR A 299 8.79 -23.25 -6.12
C THR A 299 8.75 -24.31 -5.02
N THR A 300 7.89 -25.31 -5.18
CA THR A 300 7.89 -26.53 -4.38
C THR A 300 9.20 -27.27 -4.66
N PRO A 301 9.97 -27.65 -3.63
CA PRO A 301 11.07 -28.58 -3.82
C PRO A 301 10.56 -29.81 -4.58
N PRO A 302 11.35 -30.40 -5.49
CA PRO A 302 11.10 -31.79 -5.88
C PRO A 302 10.91 -32.57 -4.59
N ARG A 303 9.97 -33.52 -4.53
CA ARG A 303 10.00 -34.50 -3.43
C ARG A 303 11.39 -35.13 -3.49
N SER A 304 12.30 -34.67 -2.63
CA SER A 304 13.41 -35.52 -2.24
C SER A 304 12.72 -36.79 -1.78
N THR A 305 13.18 -37.91 -2.33
CA THR A 305 13.03 -39.20 -1.69
C THR A 305 13.63 -39.04 -0.29
N PHE A 306 12.85 -38.52 0.65
CA PHE A 306 12.98 -38.88 2.03
C PHE A 306 12.74 -40.38 1.98
N GLN A 307 13.83 -41.15 1.87
CA GLN A 307 13.86 -42.48 2.46
C GLN A 307 13.23 -42.27 3.82
N LYS A 308 12.03 -42.82 4.00
CA LYS A 308 11.50 -43.05 5.33
C LYS A 308 12.62 -43.79 6.02
N ALA A 309 13.35 -43.11 6.90
CA ALA A 309 14.01 -43.81 7.99
C ALA A 309 12.84 -44.49 8.71
N SER A 310 12.63 -45.76 8.39
CA SER A 310 11.74 -46.63 9.11
C SER A 310 12.25 -46.64 10.54
N ILE A 311 11.57 -45.89 11.41
CA ILE A 311 11.70 -46.11 12.85
C ILE A 311 11.25 -47.55 13.04
N SER A 312 12.21 -48.43 13.35
CA SER A 312 11.92 -49.81 13.70
C SER A 312 10.93 -49.79 14.88
N LYS A 313 9.91 -50.62 14.81
CA LYS A 313 9.01 -50.90 15.92
C LYS A 313 9.79 -51.63 17.01
N SER A 314 10.58 -50.91 17.81
CA SER A 314 11.25 -51.50 18.99
C SER A 314 11.63 -50.44 20.03
N THR A 315 10.69 -49.58 20.43
CA THR A 315 10.72 -48.91 21.75
C THR A 315 9.34 -48.33 22.07
N LYS A 316 8.35 -49.22 22.24
CA LYS A 316 7.14 -48.92 23.02
C LYS A 316 7.19 -49.76 24.29
N SER A 317 7.99 -49.31 25.24
CA SER A 317 7.81 -49.64 26.66
C SER A 317 8.63 -48.64 27.44
N HIS A 318 7.95 -47.67 28.03
CA HIS A 318 8.15 -47.13 29.38
C HIS A 318 7.38 -45.81 29.46
N LEU A 319 6.70 -45.62 30.60
CA LEU A 319 5.73 -44.58 30.91
C LEU A 319 4.27 -44.93 30.55
N LYS A 320 3.84 -46.09 31.06
CA LYS A 320 2.60 -46.16 31.83
C LYS A 320 2.99 -46.28 33.31
N ALA A 321 2.75 -45.21 34.07
CA ALA A 321 2.44 -45.19 35.49
C ALA A 321 1.87 -43.80 35.76
#